data_AF-A0A443SBL2-F1
#
_entry.id   AF-A0A443SBL2-F1
#
_cell.length_a   1.000
_cell.length_b   1.000
_cell.length_c   1.000
_cell.angle_alpha   90.00
_cell.angle_beta   90.00
_cell.angle_gamma   90.00
#
_symmetry.space_group_name_H-M   'P 1'
#
loop_
_entity.id
_entity.type
_entity.pdbx_description
1 polymer ?
#
loop_
_entity_poly.entity_id
_entity_poly.type
_entity_poly.pdbx_seq_one_letter_code
_entity_poly.pdbx_strand_id
1 'polypeptide(L)'
;MCFDSPEYFDNEWKSKIKSEVSPDNWRLRVSNLKKIIDRITDYYNEILMQPLVPLFTLPDSNAIGKDSSSDDLGRLLQLILVCAVNCENKQEYIEVIMGLEEDVQHGVMQAIQELMNTGGRDRSESSISITFPDSLNVEQPAFLKDQLRRLQEELQLANDAKDQLTQKCFEMEKKMRILRDEKESIALENERLMQHVNDNQRINSKLVDEISDESLRDRHFSKLQSRIDALQEDLIKTETSKDEYRVRIEILEKELIENRLQNEDLQRKAKEARQLKDELDIHKHLSEKAEKLEQTVESYKKKIEEMSELKRQIRMLQEKNREMAKINMDLEEQSNKSASVKVQMDVYKKQIQELQEQVVEQRHRADKIEFEYKMLEGKYEQLVSESDRVKREKVQLKLELDETRRRGSSFNEDSIPAIAKELCLNAELTPVNDMQRLQQENSVLKNKLEENRE
;
A
#
# COMPACT_ATOMS: atom_id res chain seq x y z
N MET A 1 55.23 9.12 -8.54
CA MET A 1 55.33 7.71 -8.98
C MET A 1 56.75 7.17 -8.93
N CYS A 2 57.69 7.53 -9.82
CA CYS A 2 59.07 7.03 -9.73
C CYS A 2 59.82 7.43 -8.44
N PHE A 3 59.39 8.52 -7.79
CA PHE A 3 59.95 8.95 -6.52
C PHE A 3 59.33 8.21 -5.32
N ASP A 4 58.15 7.61 -5.49
CA ASP A 4 57.37 7.06 -4.37
C ASP A 4 57.80 5.62 -4.08
N SER A 5 58.15 4.86 -5.12
CA SER A 5 58.71 3.49 -5.01
C SER A 5 59.58 3.18 -6.23
N PRO A 6 60.87 3.57 -6.22
CA PRO A 6 61.76 3.42 -7.37
C PRO A 6 61.99 1.97 -7.79
N GLU A 7 61.73 1.01 -6.88
CA GLU A 7 61.77 -0.42 -7.18
C GLU A 7 60.58 -0.90 -8.03
N TYR A 8 59.42 -0.25 -7.94
CA TYR A 8 58.19 -0.66 -8.65
C TYR A 8 57.90 0.20 -9.88
N PHE A 9 58.17 1.51 -9.78
CA PHE A 9 58.07 2.48 -10.87
C PHE A 9 59.48 2.82 -11.39
N ASP A 10 60.16 1.81 -11.92
CA ASP A 10 61.55 1.92 -12.35
C ASP A 10 61.72 2.70 -13.69
N ASN A 11 62.99 2.94 -14.05
CA ASN A 11 63.31 3.64 -15.30
C ASN A 11 62.92 2.83 -16.55
N GLU A 12 62.87 1.50 -16.45
CA GLU A 12 62.43 0.64 -17.55
C GLU A 12 60.94 0.84 -17.84
N TRP A 13 60.09 0.82 -16.81
CA TRP A 13 58.67 1.12 -16.93
C TRP A 13 58.45 2.55 -17.42
N LYS A 14 59.19 3.53 -16.86
CA LYS A 14 59.09 4.93 -17.28
C LYS A 14 59.40 5.11 -18.77
N SER A 15 60.35 4.36 -19.33
CA SER A 15 60.67 4.41 -20.76
C SER A 15 59.50 4.00 -21.67
N LYS A 16 58.52 3.25 -21.14
CA LYS A 16 57.28 2.86 -21.86
C LYS A 16 56.29 4.01 -21.97
N ILE A 17 56.47 5.10 -21.20
CA ILE A 17 55.66 6.32 -21.26
C ILE A 17 56.36 7.34 -22.17
N LYS A 18 55.68 7.72 -23.26
CA LYS A 18 56.26 8.67 -24.23
C LYS A 18 56.10 10.11 -23.70
N SER A 19 57.20 10.86 -23.57
CA SER A 19 57.22 12.23 -23.03
C SER A 19 56.89 13.32 -24.06
N GLU A 20 57.21 13.12 -25.33
CA GLU A 20 56.94 14.07 -26.42
C GLU A 20 55.53 13.86 -26.99
N VAL A 21 54.50 14.20 -26.21
CA VAL A 21 53.11 14.13 -26.65
C VAL A 21 52.64 15.53 -27.05
N SER A 22 52.42 15.76 -28.35
CA SER A 22 51.79 17.00 -28.83
C SER A 22 50.38 17.16 -28.20
N PRO A 23 49.96 18.38 -27.84
CA PRO A 23 48.65 18.64 -27.19
C PRO A 23 47.46 18.06 -27.96
N ASP A 24 47.56 17.97 -29.29
CA ASP A 24 46.51 17.45 -30.18
C ASP A 24 46.47 15.92 -30.25
N ASN A 25 47.50 15.21 -29.76
CA ASN A 25 47.57 13.76 -29.83
C ASN A 25 46.93 13.09 -28.61
N TRP A 26 45.61 13.29 -28.48
CA TRP A 26 44.83 12.74 -27.37
C TRP A 26 44.92 11.21 -27.30
N ARG A 27 45.06 10.50 -28.42
CA ARG A 27 45.20 9.03 -28.45
C ARG A 27 46.47 8.57 -27.73
N LEU A 28 47.57 9.29 -27.92
CA LEU A 28 48.82 8.99 -27.22
C LEU A 28 48.72 9.30 -25.73
N ARG A 29 48.02 10.39 -25.35
CA ARG A 29 47.71 10.70 -23.95
C ARG A 29 46.90 9.59 -23.29
N VAL A 30 45.81 9.14 -23.92
CA VAL A 30 44.99 8.03 -23.43
C VAL A 30 45.85 6.77 -23.27
N SER A 31 46.72 6.46 -24.24
CA SER A 31 47.61 5.29 -24.15
C SER A 31 48.59 5.38 -22.98
N ASN A 32 49.17 6.55 -22.72
CA ASN A 32 50.04 6.76 -21.57
C ASN A 32 49.25 6.68 -20.24
N LEU A 33 48.06 7.30 -20.19
CA LEU A 33 47.20 7.29 -19.01
C LEU A 33 46.75 5.87 -18.66
N LYS A 34 46.41 5.03 -19.64
CA LYS A 34 46.12 3.61 -19.39
C LYS A 34 47.28 2.89 -18.73
N LYS A 35 48.49 3.02 -19.28
CA LYS A 35 49.69 2.41 -18.68
C LYS A 35 49.96 2.88 -17.25
N ILE A 36 49.66 4.15 -16.96
CA ILE A 36 49.80 4.74 -15.63
C ILE A 36 48.75 4.17 -14.67
N ILE A 37 47.47 4.19 -15.06
CA ILE A 37 46.35 3.71 -14.25
C ILE A 37 46.49 2.21 -13.98
N ASP A 38 46.83 1.42 -14.99
CA ASP A 38 47.06 -0.03 -14.86
C ASP A 38 48.19 -0.29 -13.86
N ARG A 39 49.33 0.41 -14.00
CA ARG A 39 50.48 0.21 -13.09
C ARG A 39 50.20 0.65 -11.65
N ILE A 40 49.45 1.74 -11.46
CA ILE A 40 49.02 2.15 -10.11
C ILE A 40 48.07 1.09 -9.53
N THR A 41 47.13 0.59 -10.34
CA THR A 41 46.18 -0.44 -9.91
C THR A 41 46.91 -1.71 -9.48
N ASP A 42 47.93 -2.12 -10.23
CA ASP A 42 48.80 -3.24 -9.87
C ASP A 42 49.55 -2.96 -8.56
N TYR A 43 50.10 -1.76 -8.36
CA TYR A 43 50.75 -1.38 -7.10
C TYR A 43 49.81 -1.48 -5.89
N TYR A 44 48.55 -1.05 -6.04
CA TYR A 44 47.54 -1.19 -4.99
C TYR A 44 47.25 -2.65 -4.64
N ASN A 45 47.11 -3.50 -5.66
CA ASN A 45 46.79 -4.91 -5.48
C ASN A 45 47.99 -5.73 -4.95
N GLU A 46 49.20 -5.47 -5.47
CA GLU A 46 50.39 -6.30 -5.26
C GLU A 46 51.33 -5.78 -4.15
N ILE A 47 51.34 -4.48 -3.86
CA ILE A 47 52.22 -3.91 -2.83
C ILE A 47 51.40 -3.46 -1.63
N LEU A 48 50.34 -2.67 -1.85
CA LEU A 48 49.50 -2.17 -0.76
C LEU A 48 48.50 -3.23 -0.24
N MET A 49 48.34 -4.35 -0.95
CA MET A 49 47.38 -5.42 -0.63
C MET A 49 45.94 -4.89 -0.43
N GLN A 50 45.58 -3.83 -1.16
CA GLN A 50 44.33 -3.10 -1.00
C GLN A 50 43.58 -3.04 -2.34
N PRO A 51 42.59 -3.92 -2.58
CA PRO A 51 41.88 -3.95 -3.85
C PRO A 51 41.03 -2.69 -4.03
N LEU A 52 41.27 -1.96 -5.13
CA LEU A 52 40.55 -0.72 -5.45
C LEU A 52 39.09 -0.99 -5.86
N VAL A 53 38.81 -2.10 -6.54
CA VAL A 53 37.46 -2.45 -7.02
C VAL A 53 36.83 -3.48 -6.08
N PRO A 54 35.54 -3.34 -5.69
CA PRO A 54 34.51 -2.42 -6.20
C PRO A 54 34.40 -1.08 -5.44
N LEU A 55 35.32 -0.79 -4.53
CA LEU A 55 35.18 0.25 -3.51
C LEU A 55 35.53 1.66 -4.02
N PHE A 56 36.30 1.74 -5.10
CA PHE A 56 36.73 2.98 -5.75
C PHE A 56 36.42 2.93 -7.26
N THR A 57 35.94 4.06 -7.80
CA THR A 57 35.72 4.21 -9.23
C THR A 57 37.03 4.56 -9.92
N LEU A 58 37.59 3.63 -10.70
CA LEU A 58 38.85 3.87 -11.43
C LEU A 58 38.69 5.03 -12.43
N PRO A 59 39.69 5.91 -12.55
CA PRO A 59 39.64 7.07 -13.44
C PRO A 59 39.58 6.63 -14.92
N ASP A 60 38.71 7.26 -15.72
CA ASP A 60 38.63 6.95 -17.15
C ASP A 60 39.73 7.68 -17.96
N SER A 61 40.66 6.87 -18.48
CA SER A 61 41.72 7.33 -19.39
C SER A 61 41.22 8.13 -20.61
N ASN A 62 40.03 7.83 -21.15
CA ASN A 62 39.44 8.56 -22.28
C ASN A 62 38.91 9.92 -21.84
N ALA A 63 38.17 9.97 -20.74
CA ALA A 63 37.63 11.21 -20.19
C ALA A 63 38.75 12.22 -19.88
N ILE A 64 39.90 11.76 -19.35
CA ILE A 64 41.08 12.61 -19.11
C ILE A 64 41.76 12.98 -20.44
N GLY A 65 42.08 11.98 -21.28
CA GLY A 65 42.94 12.17 -22.44
C GLY A 65 42.28 12.92 -23.60
N LYS A 66 40.97 12.73 -23.79
CA LYS A 66 40.18 13.29 -24.91
C LYS A 66 39.34 14.49 -24.48
N ASP A 67 38.62 14.36 -23.36
CA ASP A 67 37.63 15.35 -22.93
C ASP A 67 38.15 16.28 -21.82
N SER A 68 39.39 16.06 -21.35
CA SER A 68 40.05 16.86 -20.31
C SER A 68 39.22 16.99 -19.02
N SER A 69 38.55 15.90 -18.63
CA SER A 69 37.77 15.80 -17.38
C SER A 69 38.64 16.10 -16.16
N SER A 70 38.27 17.16 -15.41
CA SER A 70 38.94 17.52 -14.15
C SER A 70 38.63 16.52 -13.04
N ASP A 71 37.45 15.90 -13.07
CA ASP A 71 37.01 14.96 -12.03
C ASP A 71 37.81 13.66 -12.10
N ASP A 72 37.97 13.09 -13.31
CA ASP A 72 38.76 11.87 -13.50
C ASP A 72 40.25 12.12 -13.32
N LEU A 73 40.74 13.31 -13.68
CA LEU A 73 42.10 13.72 -13.37
C LEU A 73 42.30 13.83 -11.85
N GLY A 74 41.33 14.39 -11.13
CA GLY A 74 41.33 14.46 -9.67
C GLY A 74 41.41 13.06 -9.03
N ARG A 75 40.61 12.10 -9.50
CA ARG A 75 40.66 10.70 -9.06
C ARG A 75 42.02 10.05 -9.32
N LEU A 76 42.62 10.31 -10.47
CA LEU A 76 43.96 9.81 -10.78
C LEU A 76 45.02 10.40 -9.85
N LEU A 77 44.95 11.70 -9.58
CA LEU A 77 45.86 12.37 -8.64
C LEU A 77 45.67 11.89 -7.20
N GLN A 78 44.43 11.60 -6.80
CA GLN A 78 44.09 11.02 -5.50
C GLN A 78 44.71 9.64 -5.31
N LEU A 79 44.67 8.77 -6.33
CA LEU A 79 45.35 7.47 -6.29
C LEU A 79 46.87 7.63 -6.10
N ILE A 80 47.50 8.56 -6.84
CA ILE A 80 48.93 8.82 -6.73
C ILE A 80 49.29 9.37 -5.34
N LEU A 81 48.49 10.29 -4.82
CA LEU A 81 48.66 10.87 -3.48
C LEU A 81 48.61 9.78 -2.41
N VAL A 82 47.64 8.87 -2.49
CA VAL A 82 47.51 7.78 -1.53
C VAL A 82 48.64 6.75 -1.68
N CYS A 83 49.15 6.49 -2.89
CA CYS A 83 50.40 5.75 -3.07
C CYS A 83 51.58 6.43 -2.36
N ALA A 84 51.72 7.75 -2.48
CA ALA A 84 52.84 8.50 -1.89
C ALA A 84 52.83 8.47 -0.35
N VAL A 85 51.65 8.53 0.29
CA VAL A 85 51.56 8.44 1.78
C VAL A 85 51.62 7.01 2.32
N ASN A 86 51.49 6.00 1.46
CA ASN A 86 51.57 4.58 1.84
C ASN A 86 52.84 3.88 1.34
N CYS A 87 53.77 4.60 0.70
CA CYS A 87 55.04 4.04 0.27
C CYS A 87 56.07 3.93 1.41
N GLU A 88 57.21 3.29 1.15
CA GLU A 88 58.29 3.13 2.13
C GLU A 88 58.84 4.48 2.62
N ASN A 89 58.95 5.46 1.71
CA ASN A 89 59.44 6.82 2.00
C ASN A 89 58.31 7.79 2.34
N LYS A 90 57.16 7.30 2.84
CA LYS A 90 55.97 8.12 3.16
C LYS A 90 56.25 9.33 4.06
N GLN A 91 57.26 9.24 4.92
CA GLN A 91 57.58 10.32 5.87
C GLN A 91 58.00 11.61 5.15
N GLU A 92 58.77 11.51 4.06
CA GLU A 92 59.17 12.69 3.27
C GLU A 92 57.96 13.36 2.61
N TYR A 93 57.03 12.58 2.09
CA TYR A 93 55.80 13.10 1.47
C TYR A 93 54.85 13.72 2.50
N ILE A 94 54.71 13.11 3.68
CA ILE A 94 53.88 13.64 4.77
C ILE A 94 54.46 14.98 5.27
N GLU A 95 55.77 15.10 5.40
CA GLU A 95 56.43 16.36 5.79
C GLU A 95 56.21 17.46 4.75
N VAL A 96 56.27 17.14 3.45
CA VAL A 96 55.92 18.09 2.39
C VAL A 96 54.46 18.52 2.47
N ILE A 97 53.53 17.58 2.73
CA ILE A 97 52.11 17.90 2.93
C ILE A 97 51.92 18.84 4.12
N MET A 98 52.61 18.60 5.25
CA MET A 98 52.56 19.46 6.43
C MET A 98 53.16 20.86 6.22
N GLY A 99 53.93 21.07 5.15
CA GLY A 99 54.45 22.37 4.74
C GLY A 99 53.52 23.17 3.81
N LEU A 100 52.41 22.58 3.34
CA LEU A 100 51.43 23.26 2.49
C LEU A 100 50.53 24.21 3.29
N GLU A 101 49.77 25.06 2.61
CA GLU A 101 48.75 25.92 3.23
C GLU A 101 47.62 25.09 3.86
N GLU A 102 47.04 25.56 4.96
CA GLU A 102 46.06 24.83 5.77
C GLU A 102 44.85 24.34 4.96
N ASP A 103 44.33 25.18 4.06
CA ASP A 103 43.22 24.81 3.16
C ASP A 103 43.59 23.66 2.21
N VAL A 104 44.84 23.64 1.73
CA VAL A 104 45.36 22.59 0.85
C VAL A 104 45.60 21.31 1.65
N GLN A 105 46.12 21.42 2.88
CA GLN A 105 46.29 20.29 3.79
C GLN A 105 44.95 19.60 4.08
N HIS A 106 43.91 20.39 4.34
CA HIS A 106 42.58 19.85 4.59
C HIS A 106 42.01 19.10 3.38
N GLY A 107 42.15 19.67 2.17
CA GLY A 107 41.73 19.01 0.94
C GLY A 107 42.50 17.71 0.65
N VAL A 108 43.82 17.71 0.86
CA VAL A 108 44.68 16.52 0.74
C VAL A 108 44.27 15.44 1.75
N MET A 109 44.02 15.82 3.00
CA MET A 109 43.57 14.90 4.04
C MET A 109 42.21 14.27 3.72
N GLN A 110 41.26 15.05 3.21
CA GLN A 110 39.96 14.55 2.78
C GLN A 110 40.09 13.55 1.63
N ALA A 111 40.94 13.84 0.64
CA ALA A 111 41.21 12.96 -0.49
C ALA A 111 41.86 11.63 -0.05
N ILE A 112 42.76 11.65 0.94
CA ILE A 112 43.36 10.43 1.50
C ILE A 112 42.32 9.60 2.27
N GLN A 113 41.51 10.26 3.10
CA GLN A 113 40.48 9.61 3.90
C GLN A 113 39.40 8.94 3.06
N GLU A 114 38.96 9.56 1.96
CA GLU A 114 37.95 9.00 1.07
C GLU A 114 38.39 7.64 0.49
N LEU A 115 39.67 7.49 0.12
CA LEU A 115 40.20 6.26 -0.46
C LEU A 115 40.58 5.20 0.59
N MET A 116 41.07 5.64 1.76
CA MET A 116 41.40 4.73 2.87
C MET A 116 40.16 4.18 3.59
N ASN A 117 39.08 4.97 3.69
CA ASN A 117 37.82 4.53 4.30
C ASN A 117 37.00 3.61 3.40
N THR A 118 37.21 3.68 2.08
CA THR A 118 36.55 2.79 1.11
C THR A 118 37.29 1.46 0.95
N GLY A 119 38.63 1.44 0.84
CA GLY A 119 39.37 0.21 0.54
C GLY A 119 39.88 -0.60 1.74
N GLY A 120 39.62 -0.20 2.99
CA GLY A 120 40.38 -0.72 4.13
C GLY A 120 39.59 -0.81 5.43
N ARG A 121 38.44 -1.51 5.43
CA ARG A 121 37.79 -1.95 6.67
C ARG A 121 37.00 -3.24 6.49
N ASP A 122 37.71 -4.35 6.60
CA ASP A 122 37.21 -5.44 7.42
C ASP A 122 37.36 -5.01 8.88
N ARG A 123 36.39 -4.23 9.39
CA ARG A 123 36.03 -4.02 10.81
C ARG A 123 35.21 -2.74 10.97
N SER A 124 34.01 -2.91 11.53
CA SER A 124 33.06 -1.87 11.96
C SER A 124 32.40 -1.08 10.83
N GLU A 125 31.35 -1.68 10.25
CA GLU A 125 30.34 -0.95 9.48
C GLU A 125 29.66 0.08 10.37
N SER A 126 30.01 1.34 10.14
CA SER A 126 29.19 2.51 10.48
C SER A 126 29.24 3.43 9.27
N SER A 127 28.46 3.07 8.25
CA SER A 127 28.07 3.99 7.19
C SER A 127 26.78 3.46 6.57
N ILE A 128 25.67 4.01 7.06
CA ILE A 128 24.34 3.87 6.46
C ILE A 128 24.42 4.51 5.08
N SER A 129 24.49 3.70 4.03
CA SER A 129 24.17 4.12 2.66
C SER A 129 22.69 3.86 2.43
N ILE A 130 21.89 4.93 2.46
CA ILE A 130 20.50 4.89 1.99
C ILE A 130 20.56 4.88 0.47
N THR A 131 20.55 3.69 -0.12
CA THR A 131 20.06 3.51 -1.48
C THR A 131 18.88 2.55 -1.38
N PHE A 132 17.69 3.06 -1.72
CA PHE A 132 16.48 2.28 -1.84
C PHE A 132 16.62 1.30 -3.01
N PRO A 133 16.41 -0.01 -2.80
CA PRO A 133 16.01 -0.90 -3.87
C PRO A 133 14.55 -1.27 -3.65
N ASP A 134 13.76 -0.94 -4.65
CA ASP A 134 12.41 -1.42 -4.86
C ASP A 134 12.35 -2.96 -4.75
N SER A 135 11.22 -3.48 -4.26
CA SER A 135 10.78 -4.90 -4.31
C SER A 135 10.93 -5.77 -3.05
N LEU A 136 9.87 -5.75 -2.24
CA LEU A 136 9.16 -6.90 -1.63
C LEU A 136 9.91 -8.26 -1.54
N ASN A 137 10.41 -8.63 -0.35
CA ASN A 137 10.44 -10.05 0.08
C ASN A 137 10.44 -10.21 1.62
N VAL A 138 9.66 -11.18 2.13
CA VAL A 138 9.10 -11.22 3.50
C VAL A 138 9.93 -12.04 4.52
N GLU A 139 11.18 -12.41 4.24
CA GLU A 139 11.97 -13.29 5.14
C GLU A 139 13.19 -12.65 5.86
N GLN A 140 13.44 -11.34 5.70
CA GLN A 140 14.58 -10.66 6.32
C GLN A 140 14.55 -10.34 7.84
N PRO A 141 13.44 -10.31 8.59
CA PRO A 141 13.45 -9.71 9.94
C PRO A 141 14.14 -10.55 11.03
N ALA A 142 14.32 -11.87 10.83
CA ALA A 142 14.98 -12.74 11.82
C ALA A 142 16.51 -12.64 11.75
N PHE A 143 17.07 -12.64 10.54
CA PHE A 143 18.52 -12.50 10.33
C PHE A 143 19.05 -11.14 10.81
N LEU A 144 18.32 -10.05 10.53
CA LEU A 144 18.70 -8.72 11.00
C LEU A 144 18.68 -8.63 12.54
N LYS A 145 17.72 -9.28 13.21
CA LYS A 145 17.66 -9.29 14.69
C LYS A 145 18.83 -10.06 15.31
N ASP A 146 19.21 -11.20 14.74
CA ASP A 146 20.35 -11.98 15.23
C ASP A 146 21.68 -11.27 14.97
N GLN A 147 21.81 -10.58 13.83
CA GLN A 147 22.97 -9.74 13.54
C GLN A 147 23.07 -8.56 14.52
N LEU A 148 21.94 -7.90 14.82
CA LEU A 148 21.89 -6.77 15.75
C LEU A 148 22.23 -7.18 17.19
N ARG A 149 21.78 -8.37 17.63
CA ARG A 149 22.16 -8.94 18.93
C ARG A 149 23.66 -9.22 19.03
N ARG A 150 24.26 -9.82 17.99
CA ARG A 150 25.71 -10.09 17.96
C ARG A 150 26.54 -8.80 17.99
N LEU A 151 26.14 -7.80 17.21
CA LEU A 151 26.80 -6.49 17.22
C LEU A 151 26.68 -5.80 18.58
N GLN A 152 25.56 -5.98 19.28
CA GLN A 152 25.38 -5.44 20.63
C GLN A 152 26.29 -6.14 21.66
N GLU A 153 26.47 -7.45 21.54
CA GLU A 153 27.41 -8.22 22.38
C GLU A 153 28.88 -7.84 22.10
N GLU A 154 29.26 -7.68 20.83
CA GLU A 154 30.61 -7.24 20.44
C GLU A 154 30.90 -5.80 20.89
N LEU A 155 29.92 -4.90 20.79
CA LEU A 155 30.03 -3.53 21.28
C LEU A 155 30.21 -3.50 22.81
N GLN A 156 29.51 -4.38 23.53
CA GLN A 156 29.66 -4.49 24.98
C GLN A 156 31.08 -4.95 25.35
N LEU A 157 31.60 -5.99 24.70
CA LEU A 157 32.96 -6.47 24.93
C LEU A 157 34.03 -5.41 24.60
N ALA A 158 33.84 -4.65 23.52
CA ALA A 158 34.74 -3.57 23.15
C ALA A 158 34.72 -2.41 24.17
N ASN A 159 33.54 -2.07 24.71
CA ASN A 159 33.42 -1.08 25.77
C ASN A 159 34.11 -1.55 27.06
N ASP A 160 33.91 -2.80 27.46
CA ASP A 160 34.56 -3.37 28.65
C ASP A 160 36.10 -3.36 28.50
N ALA A 161 36.63 -3.68 27.32
CA ALA A 161 38.06 -3.61 27.04
C ALA A 161 38.61 -2.18 27.07
N LYS A 162 37.85 -1.21 26.52
CA LYS A 162 38.18 0.22 26.57
C LYS A 162 38.22 0.73 28.01
N ASP A 163 37.25 0.35 28.83
CA ASP A 163 37.17 0.77 30.24
C ASP A 163 38.36 0.21 31.04
N GLN A 164 38.76 -1.05 30.80
CA GLN A 164 39.95 -1.64 31.40
C GLN A 164 41.25 -0.91 30.99
N LEU A 165 41.40 -0.55 29.72
CA LEU A 165 42.57 0.21 29.25
C LEU A 165 42.60 1.61 29.86
N THR A 166 41.45 2.26 29.97
CA THR A 166 41.31 3.59 30.57
C THR A 166 41.69 3.54 32.05
N GLN A 167 41.25 2.50 32.78
CA GLN A 167 41.64 2.28 34.18
C GLN A 167 43.15 2.07 34.32
N LYS A 168 43.78 1.26 33.47
CA LYS A 168 45.24 1.06 33.47
C LYS A 168 46.01 2.34 33.18
N CYS A 169 45.53 3.18 32.25
CA CYS A 169 46.13 4.48 31.96
C CYS A 169 46.06 5.38 33.19
N PHE A 170 44.90 5.47 33.84
CA PHE A 170 44.73 6.26 35.06
C PHE A 170 45.64 5.77 36.20
N GLU A 171 45.77 4.45 36.40
CA GLU A 171 46.67 3.88 37.41
C GLU A 171 48.15 4.20 37.13
N MET A 172 48.57 4.14 35.86
CA MET A 172 49.93 4.52 35.47
C MET A 172 50.20 6.02 35.65
N GLU A 173 49.24 6.88 35.27
CA GLU A 173 49.33 8.33 35.50
C GLU A 173 49.42 8.66 36.99
N LYS A 174 48.66 7.97 37.82
CA LYS A 174 48.73 8.11 39.28
C LYS A 174 50.11 7.71 39.81
N LYS A 175 50.67 6.57 39.37
CA LYS A 175 52.03 6.14 39.77
C LYS A 175 53.09 7.14 39.31
N MET A 176 52.98 7.66 38.09
CA MET A 176 53.90 8.68 37.56
C MET A 176 53.84 9.98 38.37
N ARG A 177 52.65 10.38 38.83
CA ARG A 177 52.50 11.56 39.71
C ARG A 177 53.19 11.35 41.05
N ILE A 178 52.92 10.22 41.72
CA ILE A 178 53.54 9.88 43.01
C ILE A 178 55.08 9.89 42.91
N LEU A 179 55.64 9.24 41.89
CA LEU A 179 57.09 9.21 41.68
C LEU A 179 57.68 10.60 41.39
N ARG A 180 56.92 11.48 40.74
CA ARG A 180 57.35 12.86 40.49
C ARG A 180 57.38 13.67 41.78
N ASP A 181 56.34 13.54 42.61
CA ASP A 181 56.24 14.23 43.90
C ASP A 181 57.34 13.76 44.86
N GLU A 182 57.63 12.44 44.90
CA GLU A 182 58.74 11.87 45.67
C GLU A 182 60.10 12.40 45.20
N LYS A 183 60.33 12.49 43.88
CA LYS A 183 61.57 13.05 43.32
C LYS A 183 61.76 14.51 43.73
N GLU A 184 60.70 15.31 43.70
CA GLU A 184 60.73 16.71 44.09
C GLU A 184 60.98 16.88 45.60
N SER A 185 60.34 16.05 46.43
CA SER A 185 60.58 16.03 47.87
C SER A 185 62.03 15.68 48.22
N ILE A 186 62.61 14.67 47.56
CA ILE A 186 64.02 14.29 47.77
C ILE A 186 64.97 15.40 47.30
N ALA A 187 64.64 16.09 46.21
CA ALA A 187 65.45 17.22 45.72
C ALA A 187 65.49 18.37 46.74
N LEU A 188 64.34 18.73 47.32
CA LEU A 188 64.24 19.76 48.36
C LEU A 188 65.02 19.39 49.62
N GLU A 189 64.95 18.13 50.05
CA GLU A 189 65.70 17.68 51.24
C GLU A 189 67.22 17.69 51.00
N ASN A 190 67.68 17.32 49.81
CA ASN A 190 69.09 17.42 49.44
C ASN A 190 69.59 18.88 49.46
N GLU A 191 68.79 19.82 48.97
CA GLU A 191 69.12 21.24 49.02
C GLU A 191 69.21 21.73 50.48
N ARG A 192 68.26 21.34 51.33
CA ARG A 192 68.26 21.66 52.76
C ARG A 192 69.50 21.12 53.48
N LEU A 193 69.89 19.87 53.20
CA LEU A 193 71.08 19.25 53.78
C LEU A 193 72.36 19.95 53.32
N MET A 194 72.46 20.31 52.04
CA MET A 194 73.58 21.09 51.49
C MET A 194 73.72 22.45 52.18
N GLN A 195 72.60 23.14 52.41
CA GLN A 195 72.58 24.40 53.14
C GLN A 195 73.05 24.23 54.60
N HIS A 196 72.57 23.19 55.28
CA HIS A 196 72.97 22.87 56.65
C HIS A 196 74.47 22.57 56.78
N VAL A 197 75.09 21.91 55.81
CA VAL A 197 76.54 21.65 55.79
C VAL A 197 77.32 22.96 55.62
N ASN A 198 76.87 23.83 54.72
CA ASN A 198 77.51 25.12 54.45
C ASN A 198 77.43 26.05 55.67
N ASP A 199 76.28 26.10 56.34
CA ASP A 199 76.10 26.90 57.55
C ASP A 199 76.94 26.38 58.72
N ASN A 200 77.03 25.06 58.90
CA ASN A 200 77.92 24.46 59.91
C ASN A 200 79.40 24.78 59.64
N GLN A 201 79.86 24.75 58.37
CA GLN A 201 81.23 25.14 58.02
C GLN A 201 81.52 26.61 58.36
N ARG A 202 80.56 27.51 58.14
CA ARG A 202 80.68 28.94 58.48
C ARG A 202 80.72 29.19 59.98
N ILE A 203 79.96 28.42 60.77
CA ILE A 203 79.94 28.52 62.23
C ILE A 203 81.25 27.98 62.82
N ASN A 204 81.74 26.84 62.31
CA ASN A 204 83.01 26.25 62.77
C ASN A 204 84.21 27.16 62.48
N SER A 205 84.18 27.93 61.38
CA SER A 205 85.19 28.94 61.07
C SER A 205 85.19 30.13 62.05
N LYS A 206 84.07 30.46 62.69
CA LYS A 206 83.94 31.63 63.57
C LYS A 206 84.24 31.30 65.04
N LEU A 207 84.09 30.05 65.45
CA LEU A 207 84.33 29.60 66.83
C LEU A 207 85.82 29.45 67.18
N VAL A 208 86.72 29.46 66.20
CA VAL A 208 88.17 29.31 66.42
C VAL A 208 88.84 30.59 66.95
N ASP A 209 88.23 31.76 66.75
CA ASP A 209 88.87 33.06 67.04
C ASP A 209 88.52 33.68 68.41
N GLU A 210 87.54 33.16 69.15
CA GLU A 210 87.03 33.84 70.36
C GLU A 210 87.07 32.97 71.61
N ILE A 211 88.26 32.65 72.15
CA ILE A 211 88.39 32.18 73.54
C ILE A 211 89.66 32.76 74.17
N SER A 212 89.60 33.99 74.72
CA SER A 212 90.51 34.50 75.78
C SER A 212 90.15 35.92 76.25
N ASP A 213 89.07 36.12 77.04
CA ASP A 213 88.99 37.26 78.00
C ASP A 213 87.79 37.11 78.99
N GLU A 214 87.98 37.48 80.26
CA GLU A 214 86.97 37.36 81.32
C GLU A 214 85.89 38.48 81.22
N SER A 215 86.22 39.67 80.66
CA SER A 215 85.25 40.74 80.30
C SER A 215 84.38 40.40 79.09
N LEU A 216 84.88 39.54 78.21
CA LEU A 216 84.09 38.98 77.12
C LEU A 216 83.10 37.96 77.64
N ARG A 217 83.34 37.29 78.78
CA ARG A 217 82.43 36.31 79.36
C ARG A 217 81.09 36.92 79.78
N ASP A 218 81.09 38.11 80.39
CA ASP A 218 79.85 38.83 80.74
C ASP A 218 79.12 39.40 79.52
N ARG A 219 79.85 39.95 78.54
CA ARG A 219 79.25 40.41 77.27
C ARG A 219 78.71 39.24 76.45
N HIS A 220 79.41 38.12 76.45
CA HIS A 220 78.99 36.87 75.82
C HIS A 220 77.79 36.28 76.56
N PHE A 221 77.77 36.31 77.89
CA PHE A 221 76.63 35.89 78.71
C PHE A 221 75.40 36.78 78.45
N SER A 222 75.56 38.11 78.38
CA SER A 222 74.47 39.03 78.03
C SER A 222 73.96 38.83 76.59
N LYS A 223 74.85 38.61 75.62
CA LYS A 223 74.47 38.25 74.24
C LYS A 223 73.76 36.90 74.17
N LEU A 224 74.25 35.90 74.90
CA LEU A 224 73.60 34.60 75.03
C LEU A 224 72.22 34.74 75.66
N GLN A 225 72.07 35.55 76.71
CA GLN A 225 70.80 35.79 77.37
C GLN A 225 69.80 36.47 76.41
N SER A 226 70.22 37.54 75.71
CA SER A 226 69.38 38.17 74.67
C SER A 226 69.03 37.21 73.54
N ARG A 227 69.94 36.29 73.17
CA ARG A 227 69.66 35.25 72.19
C ARG A 227 68.68 34.21 72.71
N ILE A 228 68.77 33.83 73.98
CA ILE A 228 67.81 32.93 74.64
C ILE A 228 66.43 33.59 74.66
N ASP A 229 66.34 34.85 75.07
CA ASP A 229 65.06 35.59 75.13
C ASP A 229 64.43 35.73 73.72
N ALA A 230 65.23 36.05 72.70
CA ALA A 230 64.77 36.10 71.30
C ALA A 230 64.29 34.73 70.80
N LEU A 231 65.02 33.66 71.12
CA LEU A 231 64.62 32.29 70.77
C LEU A 231 63.35 31.86 71.52
N GLN A 232 63.13 32.31 72.75
CA GLN A 232 61.90 32.07 73.50
C GLN A 232 60.72 32.81 72.87
N GLU A 233 60.90 34.07 72.46
CA GLU A 233 59.86 34.83 71.77
C GLU A 233 59.51 34.20 70.41
N ASP A 234 60.52 33.80 69.63
CA ASP A 234 60.34 33.09 68.37
C ASP A 234 59.63 31.74 68.60
N LEU A 235 60.01 30.99 69.63
CA LEU A 235 59.34 29.74 70.00
C LEU A 235 57.85 29.96 70.29
N ILE A 236 57.50 30.96 71.10
CA ILE A 236 56.10 31.29 71.40
C ILE A 236 55.34 31.66 70.12
N LYS A 237 55.91 32.52 69.26
CA LYS A 237 55.29 32.89 67.97
C LYS A 237 55.06 31.67 67.09
N THR A 238 56.07 30.79 66.97
CA THR A 238 55.94 29.57 66.17
C THR A 238 54.89 28.62 66.75
N GLU A 239 54.79 28.50 68.06
CA GLU A 239 53.77 27.66 68.71
C GLU A 239 52.36 28.24 68.52
N THR A 240 52.17 29.56 68.62
CA THR A 240 50.88 30.20 68.33
C THR A 240 50.46 30.02 66.87
N SER A 241 51.37 30.21 65.91
CA SER A 241 51.07 29.99 64.49
C SER A 241 50.77 28.51 64.20
N LYS A 242 51.47 27.59 64.86
CA LYS A 242 51.20 26.14 64.76
C LYS A 242 49.79 25.80 65.25
N ASP A 243 49.34 26.36 66.38
CA ASP A 243 47.99 26.16 66.87
C ASP A 243 46.92 26.77 65.94
N GLU A 244 47.18 27.95 65.37
CA GLU A 244 46.31 28.57 64.35
C GLU A 244 46.16 27.69 63.10
N TYR A 245 47.29 27.16 62.60
CA TYR A 245 47.27 26.23 61.46
C TYR A 245 46.56 24.92 61.81
N ARG A 246 46.70 24.40 63.04
CA ARG A 246 45.96 23.20 63.47
C ARG A 246 44.46 23.43 63.40
N VAL A 247 43.96 24.54 63.93
CA VAL A 247 42.52 24.89 63.86
C VAL A 247 42.08 25.08 62.41
N ARG A 248 42.91 25.71 61.56
CA ARG A 248 42.56 25.90 60.14
C ARG A 248 42.48 24.57 59.39
N ILE A 249 43.37 23.62 59.67
CA ILE A 249 43.32 22.27 59.11
C ILE A 249 42.02 21.57 59.53
N GLU A 250 41.67 21.60 60.82
CA GLU A 250 40.42 20.99 61.31
C GLU A 250 39.16 21.57 60.64
N ILE A 251 39.13 22.88 60.37
CA ILE A 251 38.03 23.52 59.64
C ILE A 251 37.99 23.05 58.17
N LEU A 252 39.14 23.06 57.49
CA LEU A 252 39.24 22.62 56.10
C LEU A 252 38.89 21.13 55.94
N GLU A 253 39.23 20.28 56.91
CA GLU A 253 38.84 18.87 56.93
C GLU A 253 37.32 18.70 57.02
N LYS A 254 36.65 19.50 57.87
CA LYS A 254 35.18 19.50 57.97
C LYS A 254 34.53 19.97 56.67
N GLU A 255 34.99 21.08 56.10
CA GLU A 255 34.51 21.60 54.81
C GLU A 255 34.73 20.57 53.69
N LEU A 256 35.86 19.86 53.69
CA LEU A 256 36.15 18.80 52.73
C LEU A 256 35.15 17.65 52.84
N ILE A 257 34.81 17.22 54.07
CA ILE A 257 33.82 16.16 54.31
C ILE A 257 32.43 16.62 53.87
N GLU A 258 32.01 17.83 54.23
CA GLU A 258 30.72 18.39 53.82
C GLU A 258 30.59 18.47 52.29
N ASN A 259 31.62 18.97 51.61
CA ASN A 259 31.66 19.03 50.15
C ASN A 259 31.62 17.63 49.51
N ARG A 260 32.27 16.63 50.12
CA ARG A 260 32.20 15.24 49.65
C ARG A 260 30.79 14.68 49.76
N LEU A 261 30.13 14.86 50.91
CA LEU A 261 28.74 14.43 51.12
C LEU A 261 27.77 15.13 50.15
N GLN A 262 27.95 16.43 49.91
CA GLN A 262 27.15 17.16 48.92
C GLN A 262 27.38 16.64 47.50
N ASN A 263 28.62 16.32 47.13
CA ASN A 263 28.93 15.73 45.82
C ASN A 263 28.28 14.35 45.67
N GLU A 264 28.32 13.51 46.70
CA GLU A 264 27.64 12.20 46.70
C GLU A 264 26.12 12.33 46.53
N ASP A 265 25.49 13.29 47.23
CA ASP A 265 24.05 13.57 47.07
C ASP A 265 23.71 14.07 45.66
N LEU A 266 24.51 14.98 45.10
CA LEU A 266 24.36 15.46 43.73
C LEU A 266 24.54 14.32 42.71
N GLN A 267 25.49 13.41 42.93
CA GLN A 267 25.67 12.23 42.09
C GLN A 267 24.47 11.28 42.18
N ARG A 268 23.88 11.08 43.36
CA ARG A 268 22.65 10.30 43.53
C ARG A 268 21.49 10.92 42.76
N LYS A 269 21.24 12.23 42.94
CA LYS A 269 20.20 12.97 42.21
C LYS A 269 20.42 12.92 40.69
N ALA A 270 21.67 13.00 40.23
CA ALA A 270 21.99 12.88 38.81
C ALA A 270 21.67 11.48 38.26
N LYS A 271 21.88 10.41 39.04
CA LYS A 271 21.49 9.04 38.66
C LYS A 271 19.97 8.89 38.60
N GLU A 272 19.25 9.39 39.60
CA GLU A 272 17.78 9.39 39.63
C GLU A 272 17.20 10.18 38.45
N ALA A 273 17.76 11.35 38.13
CA ALA A 273 17.33 12.14 36.97
C ALA A 273 17.55 11.40 35.63
N ARG A 274 18.63 10.62 35.50
CA ARG A 274 18.85 9.76 34.32
C ARG A 274 17.83 8.64 34.24
N GLN A 275 17.56 7.95 35.35
CA GLN A 275 16.54 6.90 35.41
C GLN A 275 15.14 7.42 35.05
N LEU A 276 14.74 8.56 35.61
CA LEU A 276 13.46 9.21 35.29
C LEU A 276 13.39 9.65 33.82
N LYS A 277 14.51 10.06 33.22
CA LYS A 277 14.57 10.37 31.80
C LYS A 277 14.35 9.12 30.94
N ASP A 278 15.00 8.01 31.28
CA ASP A 278 14.82 6.74 30.58
C ASP A 278 13.37 6.23 30.69
N GLU A 279 12.75 6.33 31.88
CA GLU A 279 11.33 6.02 32.09
C GLU A 279 10.41 6.92 31.25
N LEU A 280 10.71 8.24 31.20
CA LEU A 280 9.95 9.17 30.37
C LEU A 280 10.04 8.82 28.89
N ASP A 281 11.21 8.44 28.39
CA ASP A 281 11.40 8.06 27.00
C ASP A 281 10.68 6.73 26.66
N ILE A 282 10.63 5.78 27.60
CA ILE A 282 9.78 4.59 27.49
C ILE A 282 8.31 4.98 27.40
N HIS A 283 7.84 5.88 28.27
CA HIS A 283 6.46 6.34 28.26
C HIS A 283 6.08 7.08 26.97
N LYS A 284 6.99 7.89 26.41
CA LYS A 284 6.77 8.53 25.10
C LYS A 284 6.60 7.49 23.99
N HIS A 285 7.48 6.49 23.92
CA HIS A 285 7.36 5.42 22.92
C HIS A 285 6.06 4.61 23.10
N LEU A 286 5.64 4.34 24.34
CA LEU A 286 4.35 3.69 24.61
C LEU A 286 3.16 4.57 24.20
N SER A 287 3.24 5.89 24.40
CA SER A 287 2.23 6.86 23.97
C SER A 287 2.11 6.91 22.45
N GLU A 288 3.22 6.98 21.72
CA GLU A 288 3.22 6.95 20.25
C GLU A 288 2.63 5.64 19.72
N LYS A 289 2.94 4.52 20.38
CA LYS A 289 2.34 3.21 20.04
C LYS A 289 0.84 3.21 20.30
N ALA A 290 0.37 3.78 21.41
CA ALA A 290 -1.04 3.91 21.72
C ALA A 290 -1.76 4.77 20.68
N GLU A 291 -1.19 5.91 20.29
CA GLU A 291 -1.75 6.80 19.26
C GLU A 291 -1.88 6.10 17.91
N LYS A 292 -0.86 5.33 17.48
CA LYS A 292 -0.94 4.50 16.26
C LYS A 292 -2.07 3.47 16.36
N LEU A 293 -2.23 2.80 17.50
CA LEU A 293 -3.32 1.86 17.71
C LEU A 293 -4.69 2.56 17.67
N GLU A 294 -4.83 3.73 18.28
CA GLU A 294 -6.05 4.54 18.24
C GLU A 294 -6.41 4.94 16.80
N GLN A 295 -5.44 5.36 15.99
CA GLN A 295 -5.65 5.65 14.57
C GLN A 295 -6.13 4.41 13.79
N THR A 296 -5.57 3.23 14.07
CA THR A 296 -6.04 1.98 13.43
C THR A 296 -7.46 1.63 13.84
N VAL A 297 -7.81 1.77 15.13
CA VAL A 297 -9.17 1.55 15.64
C VAL A 297 -10.15 2.51 14.98
N GLU A 298 -9.80 3.78 14.84
CA GLU A 298 -10.63 4.78 14.17
C GLU A 298 -10.84 4.44 12.69
N SER A 299 -9.80 3.95 12.00
CA SER A 299 -9.94 3.46 10.62
C SER A 299 -10.90 2.27 10.51
N TYR A 300 -10.88 1.34 11.48
CA TYR A 300 -11.79 0.20 11.51
C TYR A 300 -13.23 0.62 11.84
N LYS A 301 -13.43 1.59 12.73
CA LYS A 301 -14.76 2.16 12.99
C LYS A 301 -15.38 2.75 11.72
N LYS A 302 -14.63 3.56 10.97
CA LYS A 302 -15.10 4.11 9.68
C LYS A 302 -15.48 3.01 8.69
N LYS A 303 -14.67 1.96 8.56
CA LYS A 303 -15.00 0.80 7.71
C LYS A 303 -16.27 0.09 8.16
N ILE A 304 -16.52 -0.02 9.47
CA ILE A 304 -17.75 -0.62 10.00
C ILE A 304 -18.95 0.25 9.68
N GLU A 305 -18.83 1.57 9.80
CA GLU A 305 -19.88 2.53 9.44
C GLU A 305 -20.22 2.44 7.94
N GLU A 306 -19.21 2.44 7.07
CA GLU A 306 -19.38 2.24 5.62
C GLU A 306 -20.07 0.91 5.30
N MET A 307 -19.63 -0.19 5.93
CA MET A 307 -20.27 -1.50 5.78
C MET A 307 -21.72 -1.51 6.27
N SER A 308 -22.03 -0.76 7.33
CA SER A 308 -23.39 -0.64 7.85
C SER A 308 -24.30 0.13 6.88
N GLU A 309 -23.79 1.19 6.25
CA GLU A 309 -24.50 1.96 5.24
C GLU A 309 -24.70 1.15 3.96
N LEU A 310 -23.69 0.42 3.48
CA LEU A 310 -23.84 -0.50 2.35
C LEU A 310 -24.91 -1.57 2.61
N LYS A 311 -24.93 -2.15 3.83
CA LYS A 311 -26.00 -3.09 4.23
C LYS A 311 -27.38 -2.43 4.21
N ARG A 312 -27.49 -1.16 4.60
CA ARG A 312 -28.75 -0.40 4.51
C ARG A 312 -29.16 -0.19 3.05
N GLN A 313 -28.23 0.19 2.18
CA GLN A 313 -28.47 0.36 0.74
C GLN A 313 -28.91 -0.94 0.07
N ILE A 314 -28.27 -2.07 0.39
CA ILE A 314 -28.66 -3.39 -0.10
C ILE A 314 -30.11 -3.71 0.31
N ARG A 315 -30.49 -3.46 1.58
CA ARG A 315 -31.87 -3.68 2.03
C ARG A 315 -32.88 -2.81 1.28
N MET A 316 -32.56 -1.53 1.04
CA MET A 316 -33.42 -0.63 0.26
C MET A 316 -33.58 -1.10 -1.19
N LEU A 317 -32.50 -1.54 -1.83
CA LEU A 317 -32.55 -2.08 -3.21
C LEU A 317 -33.32 -3.40 -3.28
N GLN A 318 -33.14 -4.28 -2.29
CA GLN A 318 -33.91 -5.52 -2.19
C GLN A 318 -35.41 -5.24 -2.05
N GLU A 319 -35.80 -4.26 -1.24
CA GLU A 319 -37.21 -3.89 -1.10
C GLU A 319 -37.79 -3.31 -2.39
N LYS A 320 -37.06 -2.40 -3.05
CA LYS A 320 -37.46 -1.89 -4.37
C LYS A 320 -37.61 -3.01 -5.41
N ASN A 321 -36.69 -3.99 -5.42
CA ASN A 321 -36.78 -5.13 -6.33
C ASN A 321 -38.00 -6.02 -6.03
N ARG A 322 -38.34 -6.22 -4.75
CA ARG A 322 -39.57 -6.95 -4.38
C ARG A 322 -40.82 -6.21 -4.83
N GLU A 323 -40.86 -4.89 -4.65
CA GLU A 323 -41.98 -4.06 -5.09
C GLU A 323 -42.14 -4.09 -6.61
N MET A 324 -41.04 -3.96 -7.36
CA MET A 324 -41.03 -4.10 -8.82
C MET A 324 -41.48 -5.49 -9.28
N ALA A 325 -41.04 -6.56 -8.58
CA ALA A 325 -41.49 -7.92 -8.89
C ALA A 325 -43.00 -8.09 -8.66
N LYS A 326 -43.55 -7.50 -7.58
CA LYS A 326 -44.98 -7.49 -7.32
C LYS A 326 -45.76 -6.75 -8.42
N ILE A 327 -45.30 -5.56 -8.80
CA ILE A 327 -45.90 -4.79 -9.90
C ILE A 327 -45.88 -5.60 -11.21
N ASN A 328 -44.77 -6.28 -11.52
CA ASN A 328 -44.68 -7.13 -12.69
C ASN A 328 -45.66 -8.31 -12.65
N MET A 329 -45.80 -8.98 -11.51
CA MET A 329 -46.79 -10.05 -11.33
C MET A 329 -48.21 -9.54 -11.53
N ASP A 330 -48.55 -8.38 -10.95
CA ASP A 330 -49.86 -7.75 -11.11
C ASP A 330 -50.14 -7.40 -12.59
N LEU A 331 -49.14 -6.83 -13.29
CA LEU A 331 -49.25 -6.53 -14.72
C LEU A 331 -49.39 -7.79 -15.59
N GLU A 332 -48.69 -8.87 -15.25
CA GLU A 332 -48.79 -10.16 -15.93
C GLU A 332 -50.18 -10.78 -15.72
N GLU A 333 -50.74 -10.69 -14.51
CA GLU A 333 -52.12 -11.12 -14.23
C GLU A 333 -53.14 -10.30 -15.03
N GLN A 334 -52.97 -8.98 -15.11
CA GLN A 334 -53.82 -8.11 -15.94
C GLN A 334 -53.69 -8.45 -17.43
N SER A 335 -52.49 -8.75 -17.91
CA SER A 335 -52.24 -9.20 -19.28
C SER A 335 -52.98 -10.51 -19.58
N ASN A 336 -52.90 -11.49 -18.67
CA ASN A 336 -53.61 -12.77 -18.79
C ASN A 336 -55.13 -12.60 -18.79
N LYS A 337 -55.67 -11.73 -17.92
CA LYS A 337 -57.10 -11.35 -17.94
C LYS A 337 -57.49 -10.72 -19.27
N SER A 338 -56.69 -9.79 -19.78
CA SER A 338 -56.92 -9.17 -21.08
C SER A 338 -56.89 -10.20 -22.22
N ALA A 339 -55.95 -11.13 -22.20
CA ALA A 339 -55.87 -12.22 -23.16
C ALA A 339 -57.11 -13.12 -23.12
N SER A 340 -57.61 -13.47 -21.94
CA SER A 340 -58.86 -14.23 -21.77
C SER A 340 -60.07 -13.48 -22.34
N VAL A 341 -60.19 -12.17 -22.06
CA VAL A 341 -61.26 -11.33 -22.63
C VAL A 341 -61.17 -11.26 -24.16
N LYS A 342 -59.97 -11.20 -24.74
CA LYS A 342 -59.79 -11.25 -26.20
C LYS A 342 -60.31 -12.56 -26.80
N VAL A 343 -59.99 -13.70 -26.18
CA VAL A 343 -60.50 -15.00 -26.62
C VAL A 343 -62.03 -15.04 -26.56
N GLN A 344 -62.64 -14.57 -25.47
CA GLN A 344 -64.10 -14.48 -25.36
C GLN A 344 -64.70 -13.57 -26.46
N MET A 345 -64.08 -12.42 -26.72
CA MET A 345 -64.49 -11.51 -27.79
C MET A 345 -64.45 -12.18 -29.16
N ASP A 346 -63.42 -12.99 -29.44
CA ASP A 346 -63.31 -13.71 -30.73
C ASP A 346 -64.37 -14.83 -30.87
N VAL A 347 -64.75 -15.49 -29.76
CA VAL A 347 -65.89 -16.43 -29.74
C VAL A 347 -67.19 -15.68 -30.07
N TYR A 348 -67.46 -14.55 -29.40
CA TYR A 348 -68.66 -13.78 -29.68
C TYR A 348 -68.68 -13.23 -31.11
N LYS A 349 -67.54 -12.82 -31.67
CA LYS A 349 -67.44 -12.43 -33.09
C LYS A 349 -67.82 -13.58 -34.03
N LYS A 350 -67.35 -14.80 -33.77
CA LYS A 350 -67.74 -15.97 -34.56
C LYS A 350 -69.23 -16.27 -34.44
N GLN A 351 -69.78 -16.21 -33.23
CA GLN A 351 -71.21 -16.41 -33.01
C GLN A 351 -72.06 -15.35 -33.75
N ILE A 352 -71.60 -14.09 -33.78
CA ILE A 352 -72.24 -13.03 -34.57
C ILE A 352 -72.16 -13.36 -36.07
N GLN A 353 -71.02 -13.82 -36.58
CA GLN A 353 -70.87 -14.22 -37.99
C GLN A 353 -71.80 -15.39 -38.35
N GLU A 354 -71.87 -16.43 -37.52
CA GLU A 354 -72.77 -17.58 -37.71
C GLU A 354 -74.25 -17.14 -37.72
N LEU A 355 -74.65 -16.27 -36.78
CA LEU A 355 -76.00 -15.71 -36.75
C LEU A 355 -76.27 -14.84 -37.99
N GLN A 356 -75.30 -14.05 -38.45
CA GLN A 356 -75.42 -13.27 -39.69
C GLN A 356 -75.60 -14.18 -40.91
N GLU A 357 -74.83 -15.27 -41.02
CA GLU A 357 -74.97 -16.28 -42.08
C GLU A 357 -76.35 -16.94 -42.04
N GLN A 358 -76.82 -17.34 -40.85
CA GLN A 358 -78.17 -17.89 -40.67
C GLN A 358 -79.26 -16.90 -41.08
N VAL A 359 -79.13 -15.62 -40.70
CA VAL A 359 -80.08 -14.57 -41.12
C VAL A 359 -80.10 -14.43 -42.63
N VAL A 360 -78.94 -14.45 -43.29
CA VAL A 360 -78.85 -14.41 -44.76
C VAL A 360 -79.47 -15.66 -45.39
N GLU A 361 -79.24 -16.85 -44.84
CA GLU A 361 -79.84 -18.09 -45.32
C GLU A 361 -81.36 -18.09 -45.16
N GLN A 362 -81.89 -17.66 -44.01
CA GLN A 362 -83.33 -17.51 -43.78
C GLN A 362 -83.94 -16.47 -44.73
N ARG A 363 -83.21 -15.37 -45.01
CA ARG A 363 -83.63 -14.38 -45.99
C ARG A 363 -83.71 -14.98 -47.39
N HIS A 364 -82.69 -15.72 -47.83
CA HIS A 364 -82.73 -16.43 -49.11
C HIS A 364 -83.86 -17.46 -49.18
N ARG A 365 -84.13 -18.18 -48.08
CA ARG A 365 -85.25 -19.12 -47.99
C ARG A 365 -86.60 -18.40 -48.07
N ALA A 366 -86.74 -17.26 -47.40
CA ALA A 366 -87.92 -16.41 -47.49
C ALA A 366 -88.11 -15.89 -48.93
N ASP A 367 -87.06 -15.38 -49.57
CA ASP A 367 -87.08 -14.92 -50.97
C ASP A 367 -87.51 -16.05 -51.92
N LYS A 368 -87.03 -17.29 -51.70
CA LYS A 368 -87.41 -18.47 -52.49
C LYS A 368 -88.89 -18.81 -52.34
N ILE A 369 -89.40 -18.84 -51.11
CA ILE A 369 -90.82 -19.11 -50.84
C ILE A 369 -91.69 -17.99 -51.40
N GLU A 370 -91.25 -16.72 -51.28
CA GLU A 370 -91.96 -15.59 -51.87
C GLU A 370 -92.05 -15.71 -53.40
N PHE A 371 -90.97 -16.14 -54.05
CA PHE A 371 -90.97 -16.42 -55.49
C PHE A 371 -91.92 -17.58 -55.86
N GLU A 372 -91.85 -18.70 -55.14
CA GLU A 372 -92.74 -19.85 -55.35
C GLU A 372 -94.21 -19.47 -55.14
N TYR A 373 -94.50 -18.66 -54.12
CA TYR A 373 -95.82 -18.12 -53.83
C TYR A 373 -96.32 -17.24 -54.99
N LYS A 374 -95.53 -16.27 -55.46
CA LYS A 374 -95.89 -15.42 -56.61
C LYS A 374 -96.13 -16.25 -57.88
N MET A 375 -95.36 -17.30 -58.11
CA MET A 375 -95.56 -18.23 -59.23
C MET A 375 -96.86 -19.04 -59.11
N LEU A 376 -97.18 -19.52 -57.91
CA LEU A 376 -98.43 -20.23 -57.64
C LEU A 376 -99.64 -19.30 -57.74
N GLU A 377 -99.52 -18.09 -57.20
CA GLU A 377 -100.51 -17.02 -57.26
C GLU A 377 -100.83 -16.70 -58.73
N GLY A 378 -99.81 -16.48 -59.57
CA GLY A 378 -100.00 -16.27 -61.01
C GLY A 378 -100.67 -17.45 -61.72
N LYS A 379 -100.35 -18.71 -61.35
CA LYS A 379 -101.06 -19.90 -61.88
C LYS A 379 -102.51 -19.97 -61.40
N TYR A 380 -102.77 -19.62 -60.14
CA TYR A 380 -104.12 -19.57 -59.58
C TYR A 380 -104.96 -18.51 -60.29
N GLU A 381 -104.42 -17.30 -60.50
CA GLU A 381 -105.05 -16.24 -61.29
C GLU A 381 -105.37 -16.71 -62.73
N GLN A 382 -104.44 -17.41 -63.39
CA GLN A 382 -104.69 -18.00 -64.70
C GLN A 382 -105.84 -19.02 -64.67
N LEU A 383 -105.85 -19.94 -63.69
CA LEU A 383 -106.93 -20.91 -63.52
C LEU A 383 -108.28 -20.25 -63.21
N VAL A 384 -108.28 -19.17 -62.42
CA VAL A 384 -109.49 -18.37 -62.16
C VAL A 384 -109.99 -17.73 -63.45
N SER A 385 -109.11 -17.12 -64.24
CA SER A 385 -109.46 -16.51 -65.53
C SER A 385 -109.99 -17.55 -66.53
N GLU A 386 -109.38 -18.73 -66.61
CA GLU A 386 -109.87 -19.87 -67.41
C GLU A 386 -111.21 -20.39 -66.88
N SER A 387 -111.38 -20.52 -65.55
CA SER A 387 -112.65 -20.88 -64.93
C SER A 387 -113.74 -19.87 -65.29
N ASP A 388 -113.43 -18.57 -65.22
CA ASP A 388 -114.35 -17.51 -65.59
C ASP A 388 -114.60 -17.44 -67.10
N ARG A 389 -113.64 -17.83 -67.95
CA ARG A 389 -113.84 -18.04 -69.39
C ARG A 389 -114.80 -19.20 -69.63
N VAL A 390 -114.56 -20.36 -69.01
CA VAL A 390 -115.44 -21.53 -69.10
C VAL A 390 -116.83 -21.24 -68.54
N LYS A 391 -116.94 -20.47 -67.45
CA LYS A 391 -118.23 -19.98 -66.95
C LYS A 391 -118.93 -19.10 -67.97
N ARG A 392 -118.22 -18.17 -68.62
CA ARG A 392 -118.76 -17.33 -69.71
C ARG A 392 -119.19 -18.17 -70.91
N GLU A 393 -118.35 -19.09 -71.38
CA GLU A 393 -118.67 -20.05 -72.45
C GLU A 393 -119.89 -20.91 -72.07
N LYS A 394 -119.99 -21.39 -70.83
CA LYS A 394 -121.16 -22.12 -70.32
C LYS A 394 -122.41 -21.26 -70.30
N VAL A 395 -122.32 -19.99 -69.91
CA VAL A 395 -123.45 -19.05 -69.98
C VAL A 395 -123.85 -18.80 -71.44
N GLN A 396 -122.88 -18.63 -72.33
CA GLN A 396 -123.10 -18.44 -73.76
C GLN A 396 -123.75 -19.67 -74.39
N LEU A 397 -123.24 -20.88 -74.13
CA LEU A 397 -123.84 -22.15 -74.56
C LEU A 397 -125.22 -22.36 -73.96
N LYS A 398 -125.48 -21.92 -72.73
CA LYS A 398 -126.85 -21.91 -72.15
C LYS A 398 -127.77 -20.95 -72.89
N LEU A 399 -127.28 -19.77 -73.28
CA LEU A 399 -128.05 -18.81 -74.08
C LEU A 399 -128.31 -19.36 -75.49
N GLU A 400 -127.32 -19.99 -76.14
CA GLU A 400 -127.48 -20.68 -77.43
C GLU A 400 -128.42 -21.89 -77.32
N LEU A 401 -128.38 -22.64 -76.22
CA LEU A 401 -129.35 -23.70 -75.89
C LEU A 401 -130.76 -23.11 -75.70
N ASP A 402 -130.90 -21.98 -75.01
CA ASP A 402 -132.18 -21.30 -74.80
C ASP A 402 -132.69 -20.57 -76.07
N GLU A 403 -131.80 -20.22 -77.01
CA GLU A 403 -132.13 -19.69 -78.34
C GLU A 403 -132.57 -20.79 -79.31
N THR A 404 -131.88 -21.94 -79.31
CA THR A 404 -132.34 -23.14 -80.01
C THR A 404 -133.66 -23.68 -79.45
N ARG A 405 -133.89 -23.54 -78.13
CA ARG A 405 -135.19 -23.83 -77.49
C ARG A 405 -136.30 -22.83 -77.84
N ARG A 406 -135.96 -21.61 -78.30
CA ARG A 406 -136.91 -20.55 -78.69
C ARG A 406 -137.13 -20.40 -80.19
N ARG A 407 -136.41 -21.15 -81.05
CA ARG A 407 -136.67 -21.23 -82.50
C ARG A 407 -136.85 -22.68 -82.95
N GLY A 408 -138.07 -23.20 -82.85
CA GLY A 408 -138.46 -24.42 -83.57
C GLY A 408 -139.41 -25.33 -82.79
N SER A 409 -140.60 -25.54 -83.37
CA SER A 409 -141.72 -26.32 -82.85
C SER A 409 -141.64 -27.81 -83.23
N SER A 410 -142.21 -28.67 -82.37
CA SER A 410 -142.70 -30.05 -82.61
C SER A 410 -141.70 -31.17 -82.95
N PHE A 411 -141.58 -32.19 -82.09
CA PHE A 411 -141.97 -33.60 -82.34
C PHE A 411 -141.60 -34.55 -81.17
N ASN A 412 -142.36 -35.65 -81.07
CA ASN A 412 -142.32 -36.71 -80.05
C ASN A 412 -141.25 -37.81 -80.30
N GLU A 413 -140.90 -38.47 -79.20
CA GLU A 413 -140.47 -39.88 -78.93
C GLU A 413 -139.59 -40.71 -79.92
N ASP A 414 -138.56 -41.29 -79.28
CA ASP A 414 -137.94 -42.62 -79.43
C ASP A 414 -137.26 -43.08 -80.73
N SER A 415 -135.92 -43.28 -80.63
CA SER A 415 -135.21 -44.54 -80.94
C SER A 415 -133.70 -44.46 -80.65
N ILE A 416 -133.16 -45.51 -80.01
CA ILE A 416 -131.73 -45.77 -79.69
C ILE A 416 -131.12 -46.63 -80.82
N PRO A 417 -129.79 -46.57 -81.11
CA PRO A 417 -128.96 -47.75 -80.79
C PRO A 417 -127.51 -47.47 -80.33
N ALA A 418 -126.89 -48.53 -79.80
CA ALA A 418 -125.70 -48.62 -78.93
C ALA A 418 -124.29 -48.60 -79.59
N ILE A 419 -123.27 -48.64 -78.69
CA ILE A 419 -121.83 -49.07 -78.80
C ILE A 419 -120.83 -47.91 -79.02
N ALA A 420 -119.75 -47.66 -78.25
CA ALA A 420 -118.83 -48.47 -77.41
C ALA A 420 -118.41 -47.73 -76.09
N LYS A 421 -118.28 -48.37 -74.91
CA LYS A 421 -117.13 -49.13 -74.33
C LYS A 421 -115.86 -48.24 -74.19
N GLU A 422 -115.17 -48.04 -73.06
CA GLU A 422 -114.86 -48.82 -71.84
C GLU A 422 -114.11 -47.81 -70.90
N LEU A 423 -114.41 -47.64 -69.61
CA LEU A 423 -113.63 -48.20 -68.49
C LEU A 423 -114.29 -47.87 -67.13
N CYS A 424 -114.61 -48.96 -66.42
CA CYS A 424 -114.46 -49.25 -64.98
C CYS A 424 -114.89 -48.21 -63.93
N LEU A 425 -115.98 -48.43 -63.18
CA LEU A 425 -116.19 -49.40 -62.07
C LEU A 425 -115.44 -49.08 -60.77
N ASN A 426 -116.25 -48.69 -59.77
CA ASN A 426 -116.27 -49.13 -58.37
C ASN A 426 -114.96 -49.16 -57.57
N ALA A 427 -114.95 -48.44 -56.45
CA ALA A 427 -114.87 -49.07 -55.13
C ALA A 427 -115.10 -48.03 -54.03
N GLU A 428 -116.18 -48.22 -53.27
CA GLU A 428 -116.23 -47.87 -51.86
C GLU A 428 -115.01 -48.50 -51.17
N LEU A 429 -114.07 -47.71 -50.64
CA LEU A 429 -113.06 -48.16 -49.69
C LEU A 429 -112.83 -47.05 -48.65
N THR A 430 -113.46 -47.31 -47.51
CA THR A 430 -113.24 -46.82 -46.14
C THR A 430 -111.94 -46.04 -45.83
N PRO A 431 -112.00 -44.93 -45.06
CA PRO A 431 -110.82 -44.27 -44.51
C PRO A 431 -110.45 -44.91 -43.17
N VAL A 432 -109.71 -46.02 -43.17
CA VAL A 432 -109.20 -46.63 -41.92
C VAL A 432 -107.69 -46.90 -41.93
N ASN A 433 -107.02 -46.91 -43.09
CA ASN A 433 -105.60 -47.29 -43.15
C ASN A 433 -104.60 -46.13 -42.93
N ASP A 434 -105.00 -44.86 -43.11
CA ASP A 434 -104.08 -43.73 -42.88
C ASP A 434 -104.01 -43.32 -41.40
N MET A 435 -105.02 -43.64 -40.58
CA MET A 435 -105.02 -43.34 -39.15
C MET A 435 -104.10 -44.27 -38.35
N GLN A 436 -104.02 -45.56 -38.72
CA GLN A 436 -103.11 -46.52 -38.08
C GLN A 436 -101.66 -46.28 -38.48
N ARG A 437 -101.40 -45.82 -39.71
CA ARG A 437 -100.05 -45.46 -40.18
C ARG A 437 -99.53 -44.20 -39.51
N LEU A 438 -100.38 -43.18 -39.36
CA LEU A 438 -100.06 -41.95 -38.62
C LEU A 438 -99.95 -42.18 -37.09
N GLN A 439 -100.64 -43.17 -36.53
CA GLN A 439 -100.47 -43.58 -35.12
C GLN A 439 -99.18 -44.38 -34.89
N GLN A 440 -98.76 -45.25 -35.82
CA GLN A 440 -97.46 -45.91 -35.77
C GLN A 440 -96.30 -44.93 -35.96
N GLU A 441 -96.41 -43.98 -36.90
CA GLU A 441 -95.38 -42.94 -37.08
C GLU A 441 -95.28 -42.02 -35.86
N ASN A 442 -96.40 -41.62 -35.24
CA ASN A 442 -96.36 -40.84 -33.99
C ASN A 442 -95.80 -41.62 -32.79
N SER A 443 -96.02 -42.94 -32.72
CA SER A 443 -95.43 -43.79 -31.67
C SER A 443 -93.91 -43.92 -31.84
N VAL A 444 -93.42 -44.05 -33.07
CA VAL A 444 -91.98 -44.15 -33.35
C VAL A 444 -91.27 -42.81 -33.13
N LEU A 445 -91.92 -41.68 -33.46
CA LEU A 445 -91.36 -40.35 -33.22
C LEU A 445 -91.34 -39.97 -31.73
N LYS A 446 -92.31 -40.41 -30.92
CA LYS A 446 -92.27 -40.24 -29.46
C LYS A 446 -91.14 -41.03 -28.80
N ASN A 447 -90.94 -42.29 -29.18
CA ASN A 447 -89.86 -43.11 -28.62
C ASN A 447 -88.47 -42.55 -28.98
N LYS A 448 -88.29 -42.02 -30.20
CA LYS A 448 -87.04 -41.33 -30.60
C LYS A 448 -86.79 -39.99 -29.90
N LEU A 449 -87.83 -39.36 -29.35
CA LEU A 449 -87.73 -38.12 -28.58
C LEU A 449 -87.43 -38.40 -27.10
N GLU A 450 -87.86 -39.55 -26.57
CA GLU A 450 -87.50 -40.01 -25.22
C GLU A 450 -86.07 -40.59 -25.16
N GLU A 451 -85.62 -41.33 -26.18
CA GLU A 451 -84.22 -41.80 -26.29
C GLU A 451 -83.18 -40.68 -26.47
N ASN A 452 -83.59 -39.47 -26.88
CA ASN A 452 -82.71 -38.29 -27.00
C ASN A 452 -82.78 -37.35 -25.78
N ARG A 453 -83.51 -37.74 -24.72
CA ARG A 453 -83.64 -36.95 -23.47
C ARG A 453 -83.00 -37.63 -22.25
N GLU A 454 -82.52 -38.87 -22.37
CA GLU A 454 -81.48 -39.47 -21.51
C GLU A 454 -80.10 -39.15 -22.08
#